data_AF-A0A355H091-F1
#
_entry.id   AF-A0A355H091-F1
#
_cell.length_a   1.000
_cell.length_b   1.000
_cell.length_c   1.000
_cell.angle_alpha   90.00
_cell.angle_beta   90.00
_cell.angle_gamma   90.00
#
_symmetry.space_group_name_H-M   'P 1'
#
loop_
_entity.id
_entity.type
_entity.pdbx_description
1 polymer ?
#
loop_
_entity_poly.entity_id
_entity_poly.type
_entity_poly.pdbx_seq_one_letter_code
_entity_poly.pdbx_strand_id
1 'polypeptide(L)'
;MSDARLLYFAYGSNLNADDLRQWCLSEDCPNPLPRKGTPAFLPDAEPVFPLHSSRRGGGVLGWRKRVGHVLPGALFSVSEADLAVLDLKEGAPAVYRRETIEILLPDGSAVPAVAYNLPSARLNEHVPPDPGYLEAVAAGLKDYGHSVSHLAAAAQRADAAQGVPLFCYGTLMRGEALHGSMRSLGARFLGEADAHGMLTDLEAFPGFLPGGKRRVHGELFEFSDRGAALSLLDRLEGFRGYGQPHSLYRRVLIRVRTRNATPLAWVYAISHDSGVVIESGDWRRRQPVGPR
;
A
#
# COMPACT_ATOMS: atom_id res chain seq x y z
N MET A 1 18.79 8.35 28.55
CA MET A 1 17.62 7.50 28.22
C MET A 1 17.41 7.68 26.73
N SER A 2 17.48 6.61 25.92
CA SER A 2 17.22 6.75 24.49
C SER A 2 15.76 7.15 24.32
N ASP A 3 15.53 8.29 23.68
CA ASP A 3 14.19 8.73 23.33
C ASP A 3 13.56 7.66 22.42
N ALA A 4 12.47 7.04 22.86
CA ALA A 4 11.85 5.95 22.14
C ALA A 4 11.32 6.49 20.82
N ARG A 5 11.88 6.01 19.70
CA ARG A 5 11.45 6.47 18.38
C ARG A 5 10.25 5.66 17.90
N LEU A 6 9.24 6.39 17.46
CA LEU A 6 8.02 5.85 16.88
C LEU A 6 8.05 6.04 15.37
N LEU A 7 7.27 5.23 14.66
CA LEU A 7 7.02 5.42 13.23
C LEU A 7 5.71 6.18 13.05
N TYR A 8 5.74 7.24 12.25
CA TYR A 8 4.59 8.02 11.85
C TYR A 8 4.39 7.93 10.33
N PHE A 9 3.17 7.59 9.90
CA PHE A 9 2.78 7.53 8.51
C PHE A 9 2.00 8.79 8.09
N ALA A 10 2.59 9.57 7.20
CA ALA A 10 1.93 10.70 6.56
C ALA A 10 1.41 10.31 5.17
N TYR A 11 0.19 10.72 4.84
CA TYR A 11 -0.44 10.52 3.53
C TYR A 11 -1.10 11.81 2.99
N GLY A 12 -1.09 12.88 3.78
CA GLY A 12 -1.69 14.17 3.46
C GLY A 12 -0.65 15.29 3.35
N SER A 13 -1.01 16.50 3.77
CA SER A 13 -0.18 17.69 3.55
C SER A 13 1.17 17.67 4.28
N ASN A 14 1.30 16.85 5.34
CA ASN A 14 2.58 16.62 6.04
C ASN A 14 3.68 16.05 5.13
N LEU A 15 3.32 15.48 3.97
CA LEU A 15 4.31 15.04 2.98
C LEU A 15 5.02 16.20 2.30
N ASN A 16 4.40 17.38 2.25
CA ASN A 16 4.99 18.57 1.65
C ASN A 16 5.77 19.35 2.71
N ALA A 17 7.10 19.34 2.58
CA ALA A 17 7.98 19.94 3.58
C ALA A 17 7.81 21.46 3.70
N ASP A 18 7.49 22.15 2.61
CA ASP A 18 7.27 23.59 2.61
C ASP A 18 5.92 23.93 3.27
N ASP A 19 4.86 23.18 2.95
CA ASP A 19 3.54 23.31 3.60
C ASP A 19 3.64 23.11 5.11
N LEU A 20 4.32 22.05 5.55
CA LEU A 20 4.53 21.78 6.97
C LEU A 20 5.38 22.87 7.63
N ARG A 21 6.44 23.35 6.96
CA ARG A 21 7.28 24.43 7.48
C ARG A 21 6.50 25.73 7.65
N GLN A 22 5.66 26.11 6.69
CA GLN A 22 4.82 27.31 6.80
C GLN A 22 3.82 27.18 7.95
N TRP A 23 3.24 26.00 8.14
CA TRP A 23 2.41 25.72 9.30
C TRP A 23 3.19 25.90 10.61
N CYS A 24 4.37 25.30 10.75
CA CYS A 24 5.21 25.42 11.95
C CYS A 24 5.56 26.88 12.28
N LEU A 25 5.90 27.69 11.27
CA LEU A 25 6.18 29.11 11.46
C LEU A 25 4.97 29.89 11.95
N SER A 26 3.77 29.56 11.45
CA SER A 26 2.53 30.24 11.88
C SER A 26 2.09 29.88 13.30
N GLU A 27 2.46 28.69 13.78
CA GLU A 27 2.10 28.20 15.12
C GLU A 27 3.26 28.33 16.13
N ASP A 28 4.38 28.95 15.72
CA ASP A 28 5.60 29.12 16.52
C ASP A 28 6.11 27.81 17.16
N CYS A 29 6.22 26.75 16.35
CA CYS A 29 6.63 25.43 16.81
C CYS A 29 7.75 24.82 15.95
N PRO A 30 8.54 23.85 16.48
CA PRO A 30 9.58 23.19 15.71
C PRO A 30 8.98 22.29 14.62
N ASN A 31 9.75 22.03 13.55
CA ASN A 31 9.34 21.07 12.53
C ASN A 31 9.41 19.64 13.10
N PRO A 32 8.29 18.90 13.16
CA PRO A 32 8.25 17.58 13.78
C PRO A 32 8.77 16.46 12.88
N LEU A 33 8.97 16.71 11.59
CA LEU A 33 9.39 15.68 10.64
C LEU A 33 10.86 15.84 10.22
N PRO A 34 11.64 14.75 10.21
CA PRO A 34 12.97 14.78 9.66
C PRO A 34 12.93 15.04 8.15
N ARG A 35 14.04 15.53 7.59
CA ARG A 35 14.16 15.81 6.14
C ARG A 35 13.95 14.59 5.23
N LYS A 36 14.11 13.37 5.75
CA LYS A 36 13.98 12.13 4.98
C LYS A 36 12.94 11.22 5.60
N GLY A 37 11.95 10.85 4.79
CA GLY A 37 11.04 9.74 5.05
C GLY A 37 11.28 8.57 4.09
N THR A 38 10.63 7.45 4.35
CA THR A 38 10.64 6.26 3.49
C THR A 38 9.29 6.16 2.76
N PRO A 39 9.23 6.09 1.43
CA PRO A 39 7.98 5.85 0.71
C PRO A 39 7.31 4.59 1.23
N ALA A 40 6.01 4.66 1.49
CA ALA A 40 5.27 3.58 2.11
C ALA A 40 3.80 3.59 1.70
N PHE A 41 3.08 2.54 2.05
CA PHE A 41 1.71 2.32 1.57
C PHE A 41 0.83 1.79 2.70
N LEU A 42 -0.29 2.45 2.94
CA LEU A 42 -1.35 1.89 3.78
C LEU A 42 -2.23 0.97 2.91
N PRO A 43 -2.24 -0.35 3.18
CA PRO A 43 -3.05 -1.30 2.42
C PRO A 43 -4.53 -1.19 2.76
N ASP A 44 -5.37 -1.60 1.81
CA ASP A 44 -6.82 -1.68 1.93
C ASP A 44 -7.47 -0.36 2.40
N ALA A 45 -6.92 0.77 1.93
CA ALA A 45 -7.37 2.12 2.27
C ALA A 45 -7.68 2.96 1.03
N GLU A 46 -8.86 3.57 1.05
CA GLU A 46 -9.32 4.52 0.04
C GLU A 46 -9.24 5.95 0.59
N PRO A 47 -8.54 6.87 -0.10
CA PRO A 47 -8.52 8.28 0.26
C PRO A 47 -9.89 8.91 0.05
N VAL A 48 -10.30 9.75 0.99
CA VAL A 48 -11.56 10.50 0.98
C VAL A 48 -11.33 11.92 1.47
N PHE A 49 -12.27 12.82 1.20
CA PHE A 49 -12.25 14.22 1.66
C PHE A 49 -13.49 14.52 2.51
N PRO A 50 -13.56 14.06 3.78
CA PRO A 50 -14.82 14.03 4.50
C PRO A 50 -15.09 15.28 5.34
N LEU A 51 -14.07 16.11 5.56
CA LEU A 51 -14.15 17.23 6.49
C LEU A 51 -13.76 18.52 5.80
N HIS A 52 -14.59 19.55 5.94
CA HIS A 52 -14.24 20.91 5.54
C HIS A 52 -13.26 21.52 6.55
N SER A 53 -12.15 22.08 6.06
CA SER A 53 -11.21 22.87 6.86
C SER A 53 -11.28 24.34 6.45
N SER A 54 -11.64 25.21 7.39
CA SER A 54 -11.64 26.67 7.15
C SER A 54 -10.25 27.19 6.79
N ARG A 55 -9.19 26.60 7.34
CA ARG A 55 -7.80 26.96 7.02
C ARG A 55 -7.41 26.58 5.60
N ARG A 56 -7.93 25.45 5.08
CA ARG A 56 -7.64 24.97 3.72
C ARG A 56 -8.67 25.41 2.68
N GLY A 57 -9.78 26.02 3.10
CA GLY A 57 -10.84 26.46 2.19
C GLY A 57 -11.63 25.32 1.53
N GLY A 58 -11.52 24.08 2.03
CA GLY A 58 -12.16 22.93 1.40
C GLY A 58 -11.95 21.62 2.15
N GLY A 59 -12.29 20.52 1.47
CA GLY A 59 -12.14 19.16 1.98
C GLY A 59 -10.69 18.78 2.29
N VAL A 60 -10.45 18.16 3.44
CA VAL A 60 -9.15 17.60 3.83
C VAL A 60 -9.16 16.08 3.88
N LEU A 61 -7.98 15.47 3.70
CA LEU A 61 -7.84 14.03 3.55
C LEU A 61 -8.15 13.24 4.82
N GLY A 62 -8.96 12.19 4.66
CA GLY A 62 -9.01 11.03 5.54
C GLY A 62 -8.90 9.76 4.70
N TRP A 63 -9.07 8.59 5.33
CA TRP A 63 -9.22 7.34 4.59
C TRP A 63 -10.28 6.44 5.19
N ARG A 64 -10.91 5.61 4.35
CA ARG A 64 -11.79 4.53 4.78
C ARG A 64 -11.25 3.18 4.32
N LYS A 65 -11.60 2.13 5.04
CA LYS A 65 -11.22 0.75 4.67
C LYS A 65 -11.92 0.36 3.37
N ARG A 66 -11.14 -0.06 2.36
CA ARG A 66 -11.63 -0.63 1.09
C ARG A 66 -10.59 -1.62 0.57
N VAL A 67 -10.92 -2.91 0.62
CA VAL A 67 -10.01 -4.00 0.22
C VAL A 67 -9.52 -3.82 -1.22
N GLY A 68 -8.21 -4.00 -1.41
CA GLY A 68 -7.54 -3.87 -2.70
C GLY A 68 -7.13 -2.45 -3.07
N HIS A 69 -7.58 -1.44 -2.31
CA HIS A 69 -7.09 -0.09 -2.46
C HIS A 69 -5.77 0.09 -1.72
N VAL A 70 -5.05 1.14 -2.10
CA VAL A 70 -3.80 1.50 -1.45
C VAL A 70 -3.75 3.02 -1.30
N LEU A 71 -3.36 3.47 -0.12
CA LEU A 71 -3.09 4.86 0.15
C LEU A 71 -1.57 5.06 0.23
N PRO A 72 -0.94 5.67 -0.78
CA PRO A 72 0.49 5.97 -0.72
C PRO A 72 0.79 7.09 0.27
N GLY A 73 1.98 7.05 0.84
CA GLY A 73 2.46 8.04 1.79
C GLY A 73 3.94 7.83 2.10
N ALA A 74 4.38 8.31 3.25
CA ALA A 74 5.75 8.11 3.73
C ALA A 74 5.80 7.89 5.23
N LEU A 75 6.75 7.06 5.64
CA LEU A 75 7.08 6.80 7.04
C LEU A 75 8.21 7.70 7.53
N PHE A 76 8.02 8.24 8.72
CA PHE A 76 8.98 9.08 9.42
C PHE A 76 9.27 8.50 10.79
N SER A 77 10.52 8.58 11.22
CA SER A 77 10.91 8.27 12.59
C SER A 77 10.80 9.55 13.42
N VAL A 78 9.95 9.52 14.45
CA VAL A 78 9.59 10.69 15.27
C VAL A 78 9.77 10.38 16.75
N SER A 79 10.07 11.41 17.54
CA SER A 79 10.01 11.35 19.01
C SER A 79 8.59 11.55 19.53
N GLU A 80 8.38 11.38 20.83
CA GLU A 80 7.12 11.76 21.49
C GLU A 80 6.87 13.28 21.42
N ALA A 81 7.93 14.10 21.47
CA ALA A 81 7.82 15.54 21.34
C ALA A 81 7.37 15.96 19.93
N ASP A 82 7.91 15.31 18.89
CA ASP A 82 7.48 15.51 17.50
C ASP A 82 6.01 15.11 17.31
N LEU A 83 5.59 13.99 17.92
CA LEU A 83 4.20 13.56 17.90
C LEU A 83 3.26 14.54 18.60
N ALA A 84 3.68 15.19 19.68
CA ALA A 84 2.87 16.23 20.34
C ALA A 84 2.65 17.46 19.44
N VAL A 85 3.64 17.84 18.62
CA VAL A 85 3.47 18.89 17.62
C VAL A 85 2.51 18.44 16.50
N LEU A 86 2.59 17.18 16.09
CA LEU A 86 1.64 16.61 15.13
C LEU A 86 0.22 16.57 15.69
N ASP A 87 0.01 16.25 16.97
CA ASP A 87 -1.32 16.32 17.59
C ASP A 87 -1.93 17.70 17.49
N LEU A 88 -1.15 18.74 17.77
CA LEU A 88 -1.58 20.12 17.65
C LEU A 88 -2.03 20.42 16.21
N LYS A 89 -1.23 19.99 15.23
CA LYS A 89 -1.54 20.19 13.81
C LYS A 89 -2.81 19.48 13.36
N GLU A 90 -2.98 18.23 13.77
CA GLU A 90 -4.11 17.38 13.35
C GLU A 90 -5.36 17.61 14.22
N GLY A 91 -5.28 18.49 15.22
CA GLY A 91 -6.36 18.77 16.18
C GLY A 91 -6.73 17.53 16.99
N ALA A 92 -5.76 16.65 17.25
CA ALA A 92 -6.00 15.38 17.92
C ALA A 92 -6.19 15.55 19.43
N PRO A 93 -7.05 14.72 20.06
CA PRO A 93 -7.89 13.67 19.47
C PRO A 93 -9.28 14.18 18.99
N ALA A 94 -9.53 15.49 19.03
CA ALA A 94 -10.86 16.08 18.83
C ALA A 94 -11.33 16.04 17.35
N VAL A 95 -10.42 16.30 16.41
CA VAL A 95 -10.68 16.28 14.97
C VAL A 95 -10.22 14.94 14.39
N TYR A 96 -8.91 14.71 14.37
CA TYR A 96 -8.32 13.42 13.99
C TYR A 96 -7.98 12.61 15.23
N ARG A 97 -7.88 11.29 15.08
CA ARG A 97 -7.45 10.36 16.13
C ARG A 97 -6.19 9.64 15.68
N ARG A 98 -5.26 9.46 16.62
CA ARG A 98 -4.12 8.56 16.44
C ARG A 98 -4.61 7.11 16.36
N GLU A 99 -4.13 6.39 15.36
CA GLU A 99 -4.33 4.95 15.21
C GLU A 99 -2.99 4.31 14.86
N THR A 100 -2.68 3.17 15.48
CA THR A 100 -1.53 2.34 15.07
C THR A 100 -2.01 1.36 14.00
N ILE A 101 -1.43 1.47 12.80
CA ILE A 101 -1.82 0.70 11.62
C ILE A 101 -0.60 0.04 10.97
N GLU A 102 -0.82 -1.06 10.29
CA GLU A 102 0.21 -1.78 9.55
C GLU A 102 0.46 -1.11 8.20
N ILE A 103 1.71 -0.68 7.97
CA ILE A 103 2.14 0.02 6.77
C ILE A 103 3.09 -0.87 5.97
N LEU A 104 2.83 -0.98 4.68
CA LEU A 104 3.67 -1.72 3.73
C LEU A 104 4.85 -0.87 3.26
N LEU A 105 6.02 -1.48 3.26
CA LEU A 105 7.26 -0.93 2.74
C LEU A 105 7.53 -1.43 1.31
N PRO A 106 8.36 -0.72 0.52
CA PRO A 106 8.65 -1.09 -0.87
C PRO A 106 9.35 -2.45 -1.04
N ASP A 107 9.94 -2.98 0.03
CA ASP A 107 10.55 -4.32 0.06
C ASP A 107 9.53 -5.43 0.35
N GLY A 108 8.25 -5.09 0.54
CA GLY A 108 7.17 -6.01 0.86
C GLY A 108 7.01 -6.30 2.36
N SER A 109 7.88 -5.76 3.23
CA SER A 109 7.69 -5.88 4.68
C SER A 109 6.55 -4.99 5.17
N ALA A 110 6.04 -5.29 6.37
CA ALA A 110 5.00 -4.51 7.03
C ALA A 110 5.49 -4.09 8.42
N VAL A 111 5.22 -2.84 8.80
CA VAL A 111 5.59 -2.29 10.11
C VAL A 111 4.42 -1.51 10.73
N PRO A 112 4.22 -1.59 12.05
CA PRO A 112 3.23 -0.76 12.72
C PRO A 112 3.70 0.70 12.75
N ALA A 113 2.80 1.63 12.44
CA ALA A 113 3.05 3.07 12.53
C ALA A 113 1.81 3.82 13.00
N VAL A 114 2.04 4.93 13.70
CA VAL A 114 0.99 5.89 14.05
C VAL A 114 0.55 6.62 12.79
N ALA A 115 -0.75 6.76 12.59
CA ALA A 115 -1.35 7.64 11.60
C ALA A 115 -2.54 8.38 12.22
N TYR A 116 -2.94 9.50 11.62
CA TYR A 116 -4.07 10.30 12.07
C TYR A 116 -5.24 10.12 11.14
N ASN A 117 -6.38 9.57 11.57
CA ASN A 117 -7.60 9.51 10.75
C ASN A 117 -8.79 10.26 11.36
N LEU A 118 -9.79 10.54 10.54
CA LEU A 118 -11.09 10.99 11.01
C LEU A 118 -11.91 9.83 11.59
N PRO A 119 -12.76 10.07 12.60
CA PRO A 119 -13.69 9.08 13.12
C PRO A 119 -14.57 8.49 12.01
N SER A 120 -14.84 7.18 12.08
CA SER A 120 -15.57 6.43 11.05
C SER A 120 -16.92 7.04 10.65
N ALA A 121 -17.63 7.65 11.61
CA ALA A 121 -18.92 8.33 11.38
C ALA A 121 -18.85 9.48 10.35
N ARG A 122 -17.67 10.06 10.12
CA ARG A 122 -17.48 11.20 9.20
C ARG A 122 -17.02 10.79 7.80
N LEU A 123 -16.48 9.57 7.63
CA LEU A 123 -15.75 9.17 6.42
C LEU A 123 -16.60 9.00 5.15
N ASN A 124 -17.93 9.04 5.27
CA ASN A 124 -18.85 8.92 4.14
C ASN A 124 -19.28 10.28 3.55
N GLU A 125 -18.96 11.38 4.22
CA GLU A 125 -19.16 12.73 3.69
C GLU A 125 -18.15 13.01 2.58
N HIS A 126 -18.49 13.93 1.69
CA HIS A 126 -17.55 14.44 0.70
C HIS A 126 -17.66 15.95 0.61
N VAL A 127 -16.53 16.60 0.86
CA VAL A 127 -16.31 18.02 0.68
C VAL A 127 -15.28 18.16 -0.43
N PRO A 128 -15.57 18.88 -1.53
CA PRO A 128 -14.59 19.16 -2.55
C PRO A 128 -13.34 19.81 -1.94
N PRO A 129 -12.14 19.28 -2.18
CA PRO A 129 -10.91 19.89 -1.71
C PRO A 129 -10.59 21.17 -2.48
N ASP A 130 -9.92 22.09 -1.80
CA ASP A 130 -9.36 23.27 -2.44
C ASP A 130 -8.22 22.87 -3.41
N PRO A 131 -8.11 23.48 -4.60
CA PRO A 131 -7.05 23.16 -5.56
C PRO A 131 -5.64 23.32 -5.01
N GLY A 132 -5.37 24.38 -4.22
CA GLY A 132 -4.06 24.61 -3.61
C GLY A 132 -3.72 23.55 -2.57
N TYR A 133 -4.72 23.08 -1.81
CA TYR A 133 -4.53 21.93 -0.92
C TYR A 133 -4.20 20.64 -1.69
N LEU A 134 -4.90 20.35 -2.78
CA LEU A 134 -4.61 19.20 -3.64
C LEU A 134 -3.20 19.25 -4.22
N GLU A 135 -2.77 20.42 -4.71
CA GLU A 135 -1.43 20.63 -5.25
C GLU A 135 -0.35 20.38 -4.20
N ALA A 136 -0.55 20.87 -2.97
CA ALA A 136 0.39 20.65 -1.87
C ALA A 136 0.56 19.15 -1.57
N VAL A 137 -0.54 18.41 -1.43
CA VAL A 137 -0.50 16.95 -1.20
C VAL A 137 0.13 16.22 -2.39
N ALA A 138 -0.26 16.57 -3.61
CA ALA A 138 0.27 15.96 -4.83
C ALA A 138 1.78 16.18 -4.98
N ALA A 139 2.29 17.38 -4.65
CA ALA A 139 3.72 17.67 -4.63
C ALA A 139 4.45 16.79 -3.61
N GLY A 140 3.94 16.70 -2.37
CA GLY A 140 4.52 15.82 -1.36
C GLY A 140 4.54 14.35 -1.78
N LEU A 141 3.46 13.82 -2.35
CA LEU A 141 3.43 12.45 -2.88
C LEU A 141 4.46 12.22 -3.99
N LYS A 142 4.64 13.18 -4.90
CA LYS A 142 5.63 13.11 -5.97
C LYS A 142 7.07 13.12 -5.45
N ASP A 143 7.36 13.86 -4.39
CA ASP A 143 8.68 13.87 -3.75
C ASP A 143 9.09 12.49 -3.21
N TYR A 144 8.10 11.66 -2.85
CA TYR A 144 8.29 10.25 -2.46
C TYR A 144 8.12 9.26 -3.62
N GLY A 145 8.01 9.74 -4.85
CA GLY A 145 7.94 8.92 -6.06
C GLY A 145 6.60 8.22 -6.29
N HIS A 146 5.51 8.73 -5.70
CA HIS A 146 4.17 8.17 -5.86
C HIS A 146 3.39 8.80 -7.02
N SER A 147 2.54 7.99 -7.65
CA SER A 147 1.50 8.51 -8.55
C SER A 147 0.43 9.25 -7.75
N VAL A 148 -0.12 10.32 -8.32
CA VAL A 148 -1.18 11.14 -7.72
C VAL A 148 -2.56 10.89 -8.35
N SER A 149 -2.69 9.89 -9.24
CA SER A 149 -3.96 9.58 -9.91
C SER A 149 -5.09 9.23 -8.94
N HIS A 150 -4.78 8.53 -7.85
CA HIS A 150 -5.73 8.20 -6.78
C HIS A 150 -6.30 9.45 -6.09
N LEU A 151 -5.47 10.49 -5.90
CA LEU A 151 -5.85 11.73 -5.22
C LEU A 151 -6.86 12.51 -6.07
N ALA A 152 -6.57 12.65 -7.36
CA ALA A 152 -7.47 13.31 -8.31
C ALA A 152 -8.81 12.57 -8.44
N ALA A 153 -8.79 11.24 -8.47
CA ALA A 153 -10.01 10.44 -8.49
C ALA A 153 -10.86 10.65 -7.23
N ALA A 154 -10.25 10.59 -6.05
CA ALA A 154 -10.93 10.82 -4.78
C ALA A 154 -11.54 12.23 -4.68
N ALA A 155 -10.85 13.25 -5.18
CA ALA A 155 -11.33 14.63 -5.19
C ALA A 155 -12.59 14.81 -6.04
N GLN A 156 -12.74 14.01 -7.10
CA GLN A 156 -13.89 14.06 -8.02
C GLN A 156 -14.97 13.03 -7.67
N ARG A 157 -14.81 12.26 -6.59
CA ARG A 157 -15.63 11.08 -6.25
C ARG A 157 -15.68 10.04 -7.38
N ALA A 158 -14.68 10.04 -8.24
CA ALA A 158 -14.53 8.99 -9.23
C ALA A 158 -13.98 7.75 -8.52
N ASP A 159 -14.47 6.56 -8.88
CA ASP A 159 -13.72 5.36 -8.54
C ASP A 159 -12.38 5.49 -9.27
N ALA A 160 -11.28 5.36 -8.53
CA ALA A 160 -9.97 5.40 -9.14
C ALA A 160 -9.92 4.26 -10.17
N ALA A 161 -9.96 4.63 -11.45
CA ALA A 161 -9.90 3.72 -12.59
C ALA A 161 -8.61 2.88 -12.64
N GLN A 162 -7.73 3.02 -11.64
CA GLN A 162 -6.47 2.30 -11.48
C GLN A 162 -6.50 1.58 -10.13
N GLY A 163 -7.19 0.44 -10.10
CA GLY A 163 -6.92 -0.55 -9.07
C GLY A 163 -5.51 -1.08 -9.24
N VAL A 164 -4.85 -1.38 -8.13
CA VAL A 164 -3.59 -2.10 -8.16
C VAL A 164 -3.87 -3.52 -8.71
N PRO A 165 -3.27 -3.93 -9.83
CA PRO A 165 -3.43 -5.28 -10.37
C PRO A 165 -2.83 -6.34 -9.44
N LEU A 166 -3.20 -7.60 -9.64
CA LEU A 166 -2.58 -8.75 -8.99
C LEU A 166 -1.55 -9.37 -9.91
N PHE A 167 -0.34 -9.58 -9.40
CA PHE A 167 0.72 -10.35 -10.04
C PHE A 167 0.65 -11.81 -9.58
N CYS A 168 0.40 -12.71 -10.52
CA CYS A 168 0.35 -14.16 -10.30
C CYS A 168 1.57 -14.81 -10.92
N TYR A 169 2.25 -15.71 -10.20
CA TYR A 169 3.52 -16.30 -10.61
C TYR A 169 3.56 -17.84 -10.54
N GLY A 170 2.41 -18.50 -10.33
CA GLY A 170 2.28 -19.95 -10.43
C GLY A 170 0.83 -20.40 -10.47
N THR A 171 0.32 -21.11 -9.46
CA THR A 171 -0.98 -21.84 -9.53
C THR A 171 -2.20 -21.00 -9.95
N LEU A 172 -2.19 -19.68 -9.75
CA LEU A 172 -3.24 -18.75 -10.19
C LEU A 172 -3.13 -18.29 -11.66
N MET A 173 -1.97 -18.47 -12.30
CA MET A 173 -1.74 -18.10 -13.70
C MET A 173 -2.60 -18.91 -14.68
N ARG A 174 -2.82 -18.39 -15.89
CA ARG A 174 -3.55 -19.11 -16.95
C ARG A 174 -2.96 -20.48 -17.21
N GLY A 175 -3.84 -21.48 -17.35
CA GLY A 175 -3.45 -22.88 -17.58
C GLY A 175 -3.04 -23.65 -16.31
N GLU A 176 -2.93 -22.99 -15.15
CA GLU A 176 -2.59 -23.63 -13.89
C GLU A 176 -3.83 -23.99 -13.06
N ALA A 177 -3.64 -24.85 -12.06
CA ALA A 177 -4.70 -25.54 -11.33
C ALA A 177 -5.75 -24.62 -10.70
N LEU A 178 -5.37 -23.43 -10.21
CA LEU A 178 -6.26 -22.50 -9.51
C LEU A 178 -6.78 -21.37 -10.42
N HIS A 179 -6.45 -21.38 -11.71
CA HIS A 179 -6.93 -20.36 -12.64
C HIS A 179 -8.47 -20.37 -12.81
N GLY A 180 -9.10 -21.53 -12.60
CA GLY A 180 -10.56 -21.64 -12.57
C GLY A 180 -11.19 -20.68 -11.55
N SER A 181 -10.59 -20.56 -10.36
CA SER A 181 -11.01 -19.63 -9.31
C SER A 181 -10.84 -18.19 -9.76
N MET A 182 -9.68 -17.83 -10.35
CA MET A 182 -9.44 -16.49 -10.90
C MET A 182 -10.51 -16.09 -11.93
N ARG A 183 -10.87 -17.00 -12.84
CA ARG A 183 -11.93 -16.76 -13.83
C ARG A 183 -13.30 -16.53 -13.16
N SER A 184 -13.65 -17.31 -12.14
CA SER A 184 -14.92 -17.11 -11.40
C SER A 184 -15.00 -15.78 -10.66
N LEU A 185 -13.84 -15.20 -10.30
CA LEU A 185 -13.73 -13.87 -9.70
C LEU A 185 -13.75 -12.73 -10.73
N GLY A 186 -13.91 -13.04 -12.02
CA GLY A 186 -13.90 -12.05 -13.10
C GLY A 186 -12.51 -11.48 -13.39
N ALA A 187 -11.45 -12.27 -13.19
CA ALA A 187 -10.09 -11.86 -13.53
C ALA A 187 -9.95 -11.56 -15.03
N ARG A 188 -9.48 -10.36 -15.37
CA ARG A 188 -9.11 -9.94 -16.72
C ARG A 188 -7.58 -9.90 -16.82
N PHE A 189 -7.05 -10.61 -17.81
CA PHE A 189 -5.62 -10.64 -18.08
C PHE A 189 -5.15 -9.30 -18.67
N LEU A 190 -4.09 -8.73 -18.10
CA LEU A 190 -3.48 -7.48 -18.53
C LEU A 190 -2.20 -7.69 -19.36
N GLY A 191 -1.49 -8.79 -19.13
CA GLY A 191 -0.23 -9.06 -19.80
C GLY A 191 0.73 -9.88 -18.96
N GLU A 192 1.80 -10.33 -19.60
CA GLU A 192 2.95 -10.92 -18.93
C GLU A 192 3.74 -9.84 -18.18
N ALA A 193 4.30 -10.21 -17.05
CA ALA A 193 5.13 -9.34 -16.22
C ALA A 193 6.23 -10.15 -15.52
N ASP A 194 7.15 -9.43 -14.90
CA ASP A 194 8.17 -10.03 -14.04
C ASP A 194 8.45 -9.18 -12.81
N ALA A 195 8.92 -9.82 -11.76
CA ALA A 195 9.29 -9.17 -10.51
C ALA A 195 10.69 -9.57 -10.07
N HIS A 196 11.38 -8.68 -9.35
CA HIS A 196 12.57 -9.06 -8.62
C HIS A 196 12.18 -9.93 -7.42
N GLY A 197 12.75 -11.13 -7.35
CA GLY A 197 12.44 -12.09 -6.30
C GLY A 197 13.03 -13.46 -6.58
N MET A 198 12.87 -14.35 -5.60
CA MET A 198 13.20 -15.76 -5.72
C MET A 198 11.90 -16.57 -5.76
N LEU A 199 11.83 -17.50 -6.72
CA LEU A 199 10.74 -18.45 -6.85
C LEU A 199 11.21 -19.80 -6.29
N THR A 200 10.40 -20.42 -5.44
CA THR A 200 10.67 -21.74 -4.87
C THR A 200 9.50 -22.69 -5.09
N ASP A 201 9.81 -23.97 -5.17
CA ASP A 201 8.85 -25.05 -5.17
C ASP A 201 8.60 -25.51 -3.73
N LEU A 202 7.36 -25.32 -3.26
CA LEU A 202 6.86 -25.81 -1.97
C LEU A 202 6.02 -27.09 -2.17
N GLU A 203 6.42 -27.91 -3.14
CA GLU A 203 5.79 -29.14 -3.61
C GLU A 203 4.52 -28.89 -4.42
N ALA A 204 3.41 -28.59 -3.76
CA ALA A 204 2.11 -28.41 -4.43
C ALA A 204 1.88 -26.99 -4.95
N PHE A 205 2.66 -26.02 -4.47
CA PHE A 205 2.45 -24.59 -4.76
C PHE A 205 3.76 -23.80 -4.72
N PRO A 206 3.82 -22.63 -5.40
CA PRO A 206 5.03 -21.82 -5.52
C PRO A 206 5.24 -20.84 -4.35
N GLY A 207 6.44 -20.80 -3.79
CA GLY A 207 6.86 -19.73 -2.90
C GLY A 207 7.46 -18.54 -3.67
N PHE A 208 7.03 -17.30 -3.36
CA PHE A 208 7.68 -16.09 -3.87
C PHE A 208 8.24 -15.24 -2.75
N LEU A 209 9.56 -15.03 -2.76
CA LEU A 209 10.25 -14.14 -1.85
C LEU A 209 10.67 -12.85 -2.61
N PRO A 210 10.08 -11.68 -2.31
CA PRO A 210 10.39 -10.43 -3.01
C PRO A 210 11.84 -9.98 -2.82
N GLY A 211 12.38 -9.29 -3.85
CA GLY A 211 13.67 -8.62 -3.78
C GLY A 211 14.85 -9.42 -4.36
N GLY A 212 16.07 -8.97 -4.07
CA GLY A 212 17.28 -9.57 -4.63
C GLY A 212 17.46 -9.35 -6.14
N LYS A 213 18.37 -10.12 -6.76
CA LYS A 213 18.76 -9.95 -8.18
C LYS A 213 18.06 -10.91 -9.14
N ARG A 214 17.48 -11.98 -8.62
CA ARG A 214 16.73 -12.98 -9.41
C ARG A 214 15.42 -12.36 -9.93
N ARG A 215 14.85 -12.98 -10.95
CA ARG A 215 13.60 -12.55 -11.57
C ARG A 215 12.61 -13.70 -11.58
N VAL A 216 11.35 -13.36 -11.32
CA VAL A 216 10.22 -14.29 -11.34
C VAL A 216 9.25 -13.84 -12.43
N HIS A 217 8.90 -14.78 -13.30
CA HIS A 217 7.99 -14.57 -14.42
C HIS A 217 6.56 -14.84 -14.00
N GLY A 218 5.62 -14.01 -14.47
CA GLY A 218 4.22 -14.15 -14.13
C GLY A 218 3.30 -13.33 -15.01
N GLU A 219 2.06 -13.22 -14.55
CA GLU A 219 0.95 -12.63 -15.27
C GLU A 219 0.27 -11.56 -14.40
N LEU A 220 -0.18 -10.47 -15.02
CA LEU A 220 -0.98 -9.45 -14.35
C LEU A 220 -2.46 -9.62 -14.64
N PHE A 221 -3.25 -9.48 -13.59
CA PHE A 221 -4.71 -9.52 -13.65
C PHE A 221 -5.31 -8.31 -12.96
N GLU A 222 -6.45 -7.85 -13.47
CA GLU A 222 -7.36 -7.03 -12.68
C GLU A 222 -8.71 -7.71 -12.52
N PHE A 223 -9.53 -7.16 -11.63
CA PHE A 223 -10.84 -7.68 -11.31
C PHE A 223 -11.87 -6.56 -11.39
N SER A 224 -13.07 -6.88 -11.91
CA SER A 224 -14.20 -5.96 -11.92
C SER A 224 -14.62 -5.57 -10.49
N ASP A 225 -14.65 -6.55 -9.57
CA ASP A 225 -14.77 -6.31 -8.12
C ASP A 225 -13.50 -6.77 -7.42
N ARG A 226 -12.52 -5.86 -7.34
CA ARG A 226 -11.24 -6.12 -6.67
C ARG A 226 -11.37 -6.45 -5.19
N GLY A 227 -12.34 -5.85 -4.50
CA GLY A 227 -12.51 -6.01 -3.06
C GLY A 227 -12.98 -7.42 -2.74
N ALA A 228 -14.01 -7.88 -3.45
CA ALA A 228 -14.51 -9.25 -3.34
C ALA A 228 -13.46 -10.28 -3.78
N ALA A 229 -12.78 -10.03 -4.92
CA ALA A 229 -11.75 -10.93 -5.44
C ALA A 229 -10.59 -11.12 -4.46
N LEU A 230 -10.00 -10.03 -3.97
CA LEU A 230 -8.89 -10.12 -3.01
C LEU A 230 -9.34 -10.70 -1.67
N SER A 231 -10.56 -10.43 -1.21
CA SER A 231 -11.06 -11.06 0.02
C SER A 231 -11.17 -12.59 -0.10
N LEU A 232 -11.51 -13.10 -1.30
CA LEU A 232 -11.57 -14.53 -1.59
C LEU A 232 -10.18 -15.14 -1.74
N LEU A 233 -9.28 -14.45 -2.45
CA LEU A 233 -7.89 -14.87 -2.62
C LEU A 233 -7.11 -14.85 -1.30
N ASP A 234 -7.38 -13.87 -0.42
CA ASP A 234 -6.80 -13.81 0.92
C ASP A 234 -7.11 -15.10 1.70
N ARG A 235 -8.32 -15.65 1.57
CA ARG A 235 -8.68 -16.95 2.17
C ARG A 235 -7.99 -18.12 1.49
N LEU A 236 -7.95 -18.13 0.16
CA LEU A 236 -7.34 -19.20 -0.64
C LEU A 236 -5.84 -19.34 -0.35
N GLU A 237 -5.14 -18.20 -0.25
CA GLU A 237 -3.69 -18.10 -0.01
C GLU A 237 -3.36 -18.08 1.49
N GLY A 238 -4.35 -18.26 2.36
CA GLY A 238 -4.15 -18.31 3.81
C GLY A 238 -3.59 -17.02 4.42
N PHE A 239 -3.87 -15.87 3.81
CA PHE A 239 -3.56 -14.55 4.36
C PHE A 239 -4.59 -14.16 5.42
N ARG A 240 -4.13 -13.99 6.67
CA ARG A 240 -5.01 -13.72 7.82
C ARG A 240 -5.22 -12.22 8.08
N GLY A 241 -4.64 -11.36 7.26
CA GLY A 241 -4.62 -9.92 7.45
C GLY A 241 -3.27 -9.39 7.93
N TYR A 242 -3.07 -8.09 7.78
CA TYR A 242 -1.84 -7.41 8.21
C TYR A 242 -1.69 -7.44 9.74
N GLY A 243 -0.45 -7.58 10.22
CA GLY A 243 -0.14 -7.70 11.65
C GLY A 243 -0.53 -9.04 12.29
N GLN A 244 -1.22 -9.93 11.57
CA GLN A 244 -1.62 -11.23 12.09
C GLN A 244 -0.50 -12.28 11.90
N PRO A 245 -0.17 -13.07 12.95
CA PRO A 245 0.80 -14.14 12.82
C PRO A 245 0.23 -15.31 12.01
N HIS A 246 1.12 -16.19 11.53
CA HIS A 246 0.77 -17.46 10.89
C HIS A 246 -0.05 -17.37 9.58
N SER A 247 0.14 -16.29 8.81
CA SER A 247 -0.32 -16.29 7.41
C SER A 247 0.57 -17.22 6.57
N LEU A 248 -0.02 -18.00 5.66
CA LEU A 248 0.73 -18.85 4.74
C LEU A 248 1.48 -17.96 3.73
N TYR A 249 0.75 -17.08 3.06
CA TYR A 249 1.29 -15.97 2.29
C TYR A 249 0.88 -14.63 2.92
N ARG A 250 1.73 -13.61 2.73
CA ARG A 250 1.39 -12.21 2.99
C ARG A 250 1.02 -11.54 1.67
N ARG A 251 -0.09 -10.81 1.62
CA ARG A 251 -0.38 -9.91 0.49
C ARG A 251 0.51 -8.68 0.62
N VAL A 252 1.42 -8.48 -0.32
CA VAL A 252 2.38 -7.37 -0.31
C VAL A 252 2.29 -6.59 -1.62
N LEU A 253 2.84 -5.37 -1.62
CA LEU A 253 2.84 -4.49 -2.78
C LEU A 253 4.25 -4.38 -3.36
N ILE A 254 4.42 -4.79 -4.61
CA ILE A 254 5.71 -4.77 -5.29
C ILE A 254 5.64 -4.01 -6.61
N ARG A 255 6.80 -3.58 -7.10
CA ARG A 255 6.94 -3.13 -8.49
C ARG A 255 7.16 -4.34 -9.39
N VAL A 256 6.35 -4.45 -10.43
CA VAL A 256 6.48 -5.46 -11.48
C VAL A 256 6.82 -4.77 -12.79
N ARG A 257 7.64 -5.41 -13.62
CA ARG A 257 7.99 -4.92 -14.94
C ARG A 257 7.08 -5.57 -15.98
N THR A 258 6.47 -4.74 -16.81
CA THR A 258 5.73 -5.15 -18.01
C THR A 258 6.53 -4.69 -19.24
N ARG A 259 6.01 -4.97 -20.44
CA ARG A 259 6.62 -4.48 -21.69
C ARG A 259 6.77 -2.96 -21.75
N ASN A 260 5.81 -2.22 -21.17
CA ASN A 260 5.68 -0.77 -21.38
C ASN A 260 5.86 0.07 -20.11
N ALA A 261 5.80 -0.54 -18.93
CA ALA A 261 5.76 0.18 -17.65
C ALA A 261 6.21 -0.70 -16.49
N THR A 262 6.44 -0.07 -15.33
CA THR A 262 6.75 -0.75 -14.07
C THR A 262 5.69 -0.43 -13.00
N PRO A 263 4.44 -0.91 -13.14
CA PRO A 263 3.37 -0.62 -12.19
C PRO A 263 3.60 -1.28 -10.82
N LEU A 264 2.90 -0.77 -9.81
CA LEU A 264 2.71 -1.50 -8.56
C LEU A 264 1.69 -2.63 -8.79
N ALA A 265 1.90 -3.76 -8.13
CA ALA A 265 0.98 -4.89 -8.13
C ALA A 265 0.91 -5.53 -6.74
N TRP A 266 -0.27 -6.02 -6.38
CA TRP A 266 -0.45 -6.95 -5.27
C TRP A 266 0.19 -8.28 -5.64
N VAL A 267 0.80 -8.94 -4.66
CA VAL A 267 1.32 -10.31 -4.80
C VAL A 267 1.18 -11.02 -3.47
N TYR A 268 0.92 -12.32 -3.50
CA TYR A 268 1.01 -13.18 -2.31
C TYR A 268 2.45 -13.66 -2.19
N ALA A 269 3.10 -13.41 -1.06
CA ALA A 269 4.53 -13.68 -0.87
C ALA A 269 4.78 -14.49 0.41
N ILE A 270 5.77 -15.37 0.39
CA ILE A 270 6.23 -16.07 1.59
C ILE A 270 7.09 -15.12 2.44
N SER A 271 7.11 -15.34 3.75
CA SER A 271 7.85 -14.47 4.67
C SER A 271 9.33 -14.82 4.83
N HIS A 272 9.71 -16.05 4.48
CA HIS A 272 11.06 -16.57 4.65
C HIS A 272 11.40 -17.49 3.49
N ASP A 273 12.68 -17.65 3.20
CA ASP A 273 13.15 -18.64 2.24
C ASP A 273 12.76 -20.05 2.68
N SER A 274 12.10 -20.78 1.78
CA SER A 274 11.66 -22.15 1.99
C SER A 274 11.43 -22.85 0.65
N GLY A 275 11.59 -24.17 0.63
CA GLY A 275 11.44 -24.98 -0.58
C GLY A 275 12.70 -25.08 -1.43
N VAL A 276 12.54 -25.62 -2.64
CA VAL A 276 13.63 -25.78 -3.61
C VAL A 276 13.60 -24.61 -4.60
N VAL A 277 14.71 -23.92 -4.80
CA VAL A 277 14.78 -22.79 -5.73
C VAL A 277 14.51 -23.23 -7.17
N ILE A 278 13.57 -22.55 -7.84
CA ILE A 278 13.31 -22.69 -9.27
C ILE A 278 14.22 -21.70 -10.00
N GLU A 279 15.39 -22.17 -10.44
CA GLU A 279 16.45 -21.34 -11.05
C GLU A 279 15.99 -20.53 -12.26
N SER A 280 15.02 -21.04 -13.02
CA SER A 280 14.45 -20.35 -14.18
C SER A 280 13.58 -19.14 -13.81
N GLY A 281 13.10 -19.06 -12.56
CA GLY A 281 12.11 -18.08 -12.13
C GLY A 281 10.73 -18.25 -12.78
N ASP A 282 10.48 -19.36 -13.47
CA ASP A 282 9.23 -19.65 -14.18
C ASP A 282 8.65 -20.97 -13.66
N TRP A 283 7.51 -20.87 -12.97
CA TRP A 283 6.79 -22.00 -12.36
C TRP A 283 6.48 -23.12 -13.36
N ARG A 284 6.24 -22.77 -14.63
CA ARG A 284 5.91 -23.72 -15.70
C ARG A 284 7.14 -24.47 -16.21
N ARG A 285 8.34 -24.01 -15.86
CA ARG A 285 9.63 -24.64 -16.20
C ARG A 285 10.27 -25.37 -15.02
N ARG A 286 9.54 -25.54 -13.91
CA ARG A 286 10.07 -26.31 -12.77
C ARG A 286 10.30 -27.76 -13.18
N GLN A 287 11.41 -28.32 -12.74
CA GLN A 287 11.59 -29.76 -12.81
C GLN A 287 10.75 -30.39 -11.69
N PRO A 288 10.01 -31.48 -11.94
CA PRO A 288 9.32 -32.18 -10.88
C PRO A 288 10.33 -32.51 -9.77
N VAL A 289 10.03 -32.15 -8.53
CA VAL A 289 10.77 -32.68 -7.38
C VAL A 289 10.54 -34.20 -7.42
N GLY A 290 11.59 -34.95 -7.74
CA GLY A 290 11.52 -36.41 -7.80
C GLY A 290 10.96 -36.96 -6.48
N PRO A 291 10.25 -38.10 -6.49
CA PRO A 291 9.73 -38.68 -5.26
C PRO A 291 10.89 -38.89 -4.27
N ARG A 292 10.73 -38.37 -3.05
CA ARG A 292 11.61 -38.69 -1.92
C ARG A 292 11.44 -40.14 -1.51
#